data_AF-W2Q4P9-F1
#
_entry.id   AF-W2Q4P9-F1
#
_cell.length_a   1.000
_cell.length_b   1.000
_cell.length_c   1.000
_cell.angle_alpha   90.00
_cell.angle_beta   90.00
_cell.angle_gamma   90.00
#
_symmetry.space_group_name_H-M   'P 1'
#
loop_
_entity.id
_entity.type
_entity.pdbx_description
1 polymer ?
#
loop_
_entity_poly.entity_id
_entity_poly.type
_entity_poly.pdbx_seq_one_letter_code
_entity_poly.pdbx_strand_id
1 'polypeptide(L)'
;MPTRPQSGRHSASCLSDKVRKRHFCPSSAKRRGGRQPSLGIADCARFVSADDDELGGLIPSRATHRALEQLLDTLRDVESVSKKLQSESLTMVDARALFDGLLEVLPSFSTHIVPDAEIVQCPEFETAAVKVLMRPFEREVNDVSQTAGMDGVREDGFADRILKRRKTLTPRKAYDLIAIIPPSSNVVERLFSSARAALCHEHHRLSPMALKMVLFLKVNESYWNVSTVTSCI
;
A
#
# COMPACT_ATOMS: atom_id res chain seq x y z
N MET A 1 26.76 -10.40 93.59
CA MET A 1 25.64 -9.72 94.27
C MET A 1 26.21 -8.72 95.24
N PRO A 2 25.66 -7.49 95.36
CA PRO A 2 24.72 -6.81 94.44
C PRO A 2 25.43 -6.41 93.11
N THR A 3 25.16 -5.35 92.32
CA THR A 3 24.11 -4.30 92.25
C THR A 3 23.87 -3.84 90.79
N ARG A 4 22.78 -3.10 90.55
CA ARG A 4 22.48 -2.14 89.45
C ARG A 4 21.45 -1.12 90.06
N PRO A 5 20.91 -0.08 89.39
CA PRO A 5 21.28 0.61 88.12
C PRO A 5 21.26 2.15 88.20
N GLN A 6 21.53 2.84 87.08
CA GLN A 6 20.78 3.98 86.46
C GLN A 6 21.69 4.63 85.38
N SER A 7 21.28 4.77 84.10
CA SER A 7 20.29 5.71 83.51
C SER A 7 20.86 7.13 83.33
N GLY A 8 21.29 7.46 82.10
CA GLY A 8 21.84 8.75 81.70
C GLY A 8 21.63 9.00 80.20
N ARG A 9 21.16 10.20 79.83
CA ARG A 9 20.52 10.51 78.54
C ARG A 9 21.49 11.02 77.45
N HIS A 10 21.06 10.80 76.20
CA HIS A 10 21.33 11.54 74.95
C HIS A 10 22.74 12.09 74.64
N SER A 11 23.26 11.70 73.48
CA SER A 11 23.97 12.60 72.55
C SER A 11 23.57 12.25 71.12
N ALA A 12 23.25 13.26 70.29
CA ALA A 12 22.93 13.06 68.89
C ALA A 12 24.19 13.14 68.02
N SER A 13 24.28 12.31 66.98
CA SER A 13 25.29 12.42 65.93
C SER A 13 24.61 12.51 64.56
N CYS A 14 24.65 13.70 63.96
CA CYS A 14 24.13 13.92 62.61
C CYS A 14 25.17 13.46 61.58
N LEU A 15 24.87 12.41 60.82
CA LEU A 15 25.55 12.16 59.55
C LEU A 15 24.76 12.84 58.43
N SER A 16 25.31 13.94 57.92
CA SER A 16 24.72 14.69 56.80
C SER A 16 25.20 14.10 55.47
N ASP A 17 24.32 13.36 54.78
CA ASP A 17 24.62 12.81 53.46
C ASP A 17 24.88 13.91 52.42
N LYS A 18 26.01 13.82 51.73
CA LYS A 18 26.44 14.82 50.73
C LYS A 18 25.76 14.57 49.39
N VAL A 19 24.53 15.08 49.24
CA VAL A 19 23.81 15.16 47.96
C VAL A 19 24.63 16.00 46.96
N ARG A 20 25.44 15.31 46.14
CA ARG A 20 26.35 15.92 45.16
C ARG A 20 25.58 16.38 43.92
N LYS A 21 24.81 17.47 44.06
CA LYS A 21 24.12 18.14 42.93
C LYS A 21 25.12 18.46 41.82
N ARG A 22 25.09 17.67 40.73
CA ARG A 22 25.81 18.00 39.49
C ARG A 22 25.00 19.05 38.73
N HIS A 23 25.27 20.33 38.96
CA HIS A 23 24.80 21.37 38.03
C HIS A 23 25.44 21.12 36.66
N PHE A 24 24.61 20.84 35.66
CA PHE A 24 25.03 20.81 34.26
C PHE A 24 24.71 22.16 33.61
N CYS A 25 25.68 22.72 32.89
CA CYS A 25 25.54 24.00 32.21
C CYS A 25 25.54 23.78 30.69
N PRO A 26 24.47 24.14 29.96
CA PRO A 26 24.32 23.81 28.54
C PRO A 26 25.18 24.72 27.66
N SER A 27 26.46 24.41 27.50
CA SER A 27 27.34 25.13 26.58
C SER A 27 26.97 24.83 25.13
N SER A 28 26.61 25.87 24.38
CA SER A 28 25.90 25.77 23.10
C SER A 28 26.79 25.32 21.91
N ALA A 29 26.86 24.02 21.66
CA ALA A 29 27.57 23.43 20.52
C ALA A 29 26.84 23.69 19.17
N LYS A 30 27.00 24.90 18.62
CA LYS A 30 26.38 25.38 17.36
C LYS A 30 26.89 24.63 16.11
N ARG A 31 26.35 23.43 15.83
CA ARG A 31 26.65 22.68 14.60
C ARG A 31 25.86 23.24 13.40
N ARG A 32 26.55 23.46 12.28
CA ARG A 32 25.98 24.00 11.03
C ARG A 32 25.24 22.91 10.24
N GLY A 33 24.07 23.26 9.68
CA GLY A 33 23.65 22.92 8.31
C GLY A 33 23.46 21.45 7.89
N GLY A 34 23.78 20.46 8.72
CA GLY A 34 23.52 19.05 8.42
C GLY A 34 22.04 18.72 8.56
N ARG A 35 21.46 18.07 7.55
CA ARG A 35 20.14 17.41 7.67
C ARG A 35 20.23 16.42 8.83
N GLN A 36 19.44 16.62 9.89
CA GLN A 36 19.50 15.74 11.05
C GLN A 36 19.22 14.29 10.61
N PRO A 37 20.03 13.29 11.02
CA PRO A 37 19.62 11.91 10.88
C PRO A 37 18.34 11.73 11.70
N SER A 38 17.32 11.11 11.11
CA SER A 38 16.11 10.72 11.82
C SER A 38 16.50 9.80 12.98
N LEU A 39 16.30 10.28 14.21
CA LEU A 39 16.54 9.50 15.42
C LEU A 39 15.70 8.22 15.34
N GLY A 40 16.35 7.05 15.35
CA GLY A 40 15.62 5.78 15.32
C GLY A 40 14.87 5.57 16.63
N ILE A 41 13.92 4.65 16.68
CA ILE A 41 13.25 4.32 17.96
C ILE A 41 14.26 3.76 18.99
N ALA A 42 15.37 3.15 18.52
CA ALA A 42 16.52 2.80 19.36
C ALA A 42 17.32 4.01 19.89
N ASP A 43 17.25 5.19 19.26
CA ASP A 43 17.73 6.44 19.84
C ASP A 43 16.73 6.98 20.89
N CYS A 44 15.42 6.87 20.69
CA CYS A 44 14.42 7.38 21.63
C CYS A 44 14.62 6.81 23.05
N ALA A 45 14.98 5.52 23.15
CA ALA A 45 15.29 4.85 24.41
C ALA A 45 16.47 5.46 25.21
N ARG A 46 17.32 6.32 24.62
CA ARG A 46 18.40 7.04 25.34
C ARG A 46 18.01 8.44 25.82
N PHE A 47 16.75 8.83 25.62
CA PHE A 47 16.19 10.11 26.07
C PHE A 47 15.08 9.95 27.12
N VAL A 48 14.48 8.76 27.25
CA VAL A 48 13.61 8.39 28.38
C VAL A 48 14.47 8.28 29.65
N SER A 49 13.96 8.75 30.80
CA SER A 49 14.67 8.59 32.07
C SER A 49 14.66 7.12 32.49
N ALA A 50 15.72 6.66 33.17
CA ALA A 50 15.78 5.28 33.66
C ALA A 50 14.72 4.95 34.73
N ASP A 51 14.07 5.98 35.29
CA ASP A 51 13.03 5.90 36.32
C ASP A 51 11.61 6.06 35.74
N ASP A 52 11.47 6.17 34.41
CA ASP A 52 10.21 6.46 33.70
C ASP A 52 9.65 5.19 33.03
N ASP A 53 9.40 4.17 33.85
CA ASP A 53 8.99 2.81 33.42
C ASP A 53 7.71 2.81 32.57
N GLU A 54 6.78 3.73 32.83
CA GLU A 54 5.55 3.90 32.06
C GLU A 54 5.86 4.27 30.60
N LEU A 55 6.74 5.25 30.38
CA LEU A 55 7.17 5.63 29.04
C LEU A 55 8.12 4.59 28.41
N GLY A 56 8.93 3.90 29.22
CA GLY A 56 9.78 2.79 28.80
C GLY A 56 8.98 1.62 28.22
N GLY A 57 7.85 1.26 28.84
CA GLY A 57 6.96 0.20 28.37
C GLY A 57 6.25 0.50 27.04
N LEU A 58 6.16 1.78 26.65
CA LEU A 58 5.55 2.21 25.38
C LEU A 58 6.52 2.20 24.19
N ILE A 59 7.83 2.03 24.40
CA ILE A 59 8.82 2.00 23.32
C ILE A 59 8.89 0.60 22.68
N PRO A 60 8.69 0.46 21.35
CA PRO A 60 8.89 -0.81 20.66
C PRO A 60 10.32 -1.32 20.82
N SER A 61 10.45 -2.55 21.31
CA SER A 61 11.71 -3.29 21.32
C SER A 61 12.39 -3.31 19.93
N ARG A 62 13.70 -3.48 19.88
CA ARG A 62 14.44 -3.58 18.61
C ARG A 62 14.04 -4.78 17.74
N ALA A 63 13.35 -5.78 18.32
CA ALA A 63 12.76 -6.90 17.60
C ALA A 63 11.41 -6.53 16.98
N THR A 64 10.50 -5.94 17.77
CA THR A 64 9.18 -5.49 17.27
C THR A 64 9.31 -4.34 16.26
N HIS A 65 10.30 -3.45 16.40
CA HIS A 65 10.65 -2.47 15.37
C HIS A 65 10.94 -3.11 14.01
N ARG A 66 11.81 -4.13 13.98
CA ARG A 66 12.17 -4.85 12.75
C ARG A 66 11.00 -5.62 12.15
N ALA A 67 10.13 -6.18 12.98
CA ALA A 67 8.91 -6.82 12.52
C ALA A 67 7.93 -5.80 11.90
N LEU A 68 7.83 -4.58 12.44
CA LEU A 68 7.05 -3.48 11.85
C LEU A 68 7.67 -2.98 10.55
N GLU A 69 9.00 -2.87 10.44
CA GLU A 69 9.69 -2.52 9.19
C GLU A 69 9.40 -3.57 8.09
N GLN A 70 9.52 -4.86 8.41
CA GLN A 70 9.19 -5.95 7.50
C GLN A 70 7.71 -5.94 7.08
N LEU A 71 6.79 -5.70 8.01
CA LEU A 71 5.37 -5.57 7.72
C LEU A 71 5.07 -4.36 6.82
N LEU A 72 5.75 -3.22 7.02
CA LEU A 72 5.60 -2.04 6.15
C LEU A 72 6.07 -2.31 4.72
N ASP A 73 7.17 -3.05 4.53
CA ASP A 73 7.62 -3.45 3.20
C ASP A 73 6.65 -4.45 2.53
N THR A 74 6.12 -5.42 3.30
CA THR A 74 5.06 -6.31 2.82
C THR A 74 3.79 -5.54 2.42
N LEU A 75 3.41 -4.50 3.17
CA LEU A 75 2.25 -3.66 2.84
C LEU A 75 2.50 -2.75 1.63
N ARG A 76 3.75 -2.35 1.34
CA ARG A 76 4.11 -1.63 0.09
C ARG A 76 3.92 -2.51 -1.14
N ASP A 77 4.25 -3.79 -1.06
CA ASP A 77 4.04 -4.75 -2.15
C ASP A 77 2.53 -5.01 -2.38
N VAL A 78 1.73 -5.13 -1.30
CA VAL A 78 0.26 -5.15 -1.37
C VAL A 78 -0.29 -3.86 -2.02
N GLU A 79 0.16 -2.69 -1.57
CA GLU A 79 -0.28 -1.40 -2.11
C GLU A 79 0.05 -1.26 -3.61
N SER A 80 1.23 -1.76 -4.03
CA SER A 80 1.64 -1.81 -5.44
C SER A 80 0.69 -2.67 -6.28
N VAL A 81 0.30 -3.86 -5.80
CA VAL A 81 -0.71 -4.71 -6.45
C VAL A 81 -2.07 -4.01 -6.49
N SER A 82 -2.55 -3.49 -5.37
CA SER A 82 -3.86 -2.83 -5.27
C SER A 82 -3.98 -1.63 -6.23
N LYS A 83 -2.93 -0.79 -6.34
CA LYS A 83 -2.89 0.32 -7.31
C LYS A 83 -2.88 -0.17 -8.75
N LYS A 84 -2.22 -1.30 -9.06
CA LYS A 84 -2.20 -1.87 -10.41
C LYS A 84 -3.55 -2.49 -10.80
N LEU A 85 -4.23 -3.16 -9.86
CA LEU A 85 -5.59 -3.71 -10.03
C LEU A 85 -6.66 -2.64 -10.33
N GLN A 86 -6.39 -1.37 -10.06
CA GLN A 86 -7.26 -0.22 -10.37
C GLN A 86 -7.02 0.38 -11.77
N SER A 87 -6.04 -0.13 -12.54
CA SER A 87 -5.74 0.40 -13.88
C SER A 87 -6.73 -0.06 -14.95
N GLU A 88 -7.17 0.88 -15.79
CA GLU A 88 -8.28 0.71 -16.75
C GLU A 88 -7.93 -0.19 -17.96
N SER A 89 -6.65 -0.47 -18.17
CA SER A 89 -6.12 -1.29 -19.28
C SER A 89 -5.59 -2.67 -18.85
N LEU A 90 -5.93 -3.11 -17.63
CA LEU A 90 -5.51 -4.40 -17.08
C LEU A 90 -6.34 -5.56 -17.65
N THR A 91 -5.73 -6.67 -18.07
CA THR A 91 -6.46 -7.87 -18.50
C THR A 91 -6.61 -8.90 -17.38
N MET A 92 -7.51 -9.89 -17.56
CA MET A 92 -7.67 -11.04 -16.65
C MET A 92 -6.35 -11.76 -16.33
N VAL A 93 -5.44 -11.91 -17.31
CA VAL A 93 -4.15 -12.58 -17.08
C VAL A 93 -3.19 -11.71 -16.27
N ASP A 94 -3.28 -10.39 -16.40
CA ASP A 94 -2.46 -9.46 -15.64
C ASP A 94 -2.91 -9.43 -14.18
N ALA A 95 -4.22 -9.40 -13.92
CA ALA A 95 -4.76 -9.55 -12.58
C ALA A 95 -4.39 -10.91 -11.95
N ARG A 96 -4.55 -12.03 -12.68
CA ARG A 96 -4.15 -13.37 -12.22
C ARG A 96 -2.65 -13.42 -11.85
N ALA A 97 -1.78 -12.92 -12.72
CA ALA A 97 -0.34 -12.87 -12.46
C ALA A 97 0.03 -12.01 -11.24
N LEU A 98 -0.69 -10.90 -11.01
CA LEU A 98 -0.54 -10.06 -9.82
C LEU A 98 -0.97 -10.80 -8.54
N PHE A 99 -2.06 -11.57 -8.58
CA PHE A 99 -2.48 -12.41 -7.46
C PHE A 99 -1.51 -13.56 -7.20
N ASP A 100 -1.03 -14.25 -8.25
CA ASP A 100 -0.06 -15.34 -8.13
C ASP A 100 1.26 -14.83 -7.51
N GLY A 101 1.78 -13.69 -7.99
CA GLY A 101 2.95 -13.05 -7.41
C GLY A 101 2.73 -12.56 -5.98
N LEU A 102 1.52 -12.10 -5.63
CA LEU A 102 1.19 -11.74 -4.25
C LEU A 102 1.16 -12.98 -3.33
N LEU A 103 0.72 -14.14 -3.81
CA LEU A 103 0.78 -15.41 -3.08
C LEU A 103 2.23 -15.91 -2.87
N GLU A 104 3.20 -15.55 -3.73
CA GLU A 104 4.63 -15.82 -3.47
C GLU A 104 5.12 -15.15 -2.17
N VAL A 105 4.54 -14.01 -1.78
CA VAL A 105 4.96 -13.20 -0.61
C VAL A 105 4.00 -13.32 0.58
N LEU A 106 2.70 -13.50 0.31
CA LEU A 106 1.62 -13.57 1.31
C LEU A 106 0.72 -14.80 1.10
N PRO A 107 1.18 -16.03 1.44
CA PRO A 107 0.37 -17.23 1.34
C PRO A 107 -0.93 -17.20 2.16
N SER A 108 -1.02 -16.32 3.17
CA SER A 108 -2.22 -16.09 3.99
C SER A 108 -3.40 -15.49 3.21
N PHE A 109 -3.18 -14.91 2.02
CA PHE A 109 -4.26 -14.41 1.16
C PHE A 109 -4.91 -15.52 0.31
N SER A 110 -4.43 -16.76 0.42
CA SER A 110 -4.94 -17.91 -0.36
C SER A 110 -6.45 -18.11 -0.25
N THR A 111 -7.08 -17.83 0.89
CA THR A 111 -8.54 -17.89 1.08
C THR A 111 -9.34 -16.90 0.25
N HIS A 112 -8.69 -15.93 -0.42
CA HIS A 112 -9.36 -14.82 -1.10
C HIS A 112 -8.91 -14.59 -2.55
N ILE A 113 -7.69 -15.01 -2.93
CA ILE A 113 -7.12 -14.70 -4.26
C ILE A 113 -6.62 -15.93 -5.06
N VAL A 114 -6.89 -17.16 -4.63
CA VAL A 114 -6.74 -18.35 -5.51
C VAL A 114 -7.87 -18.41 -6.55
N PRO A 115 -7.70 -19.08 -7.71
CA PRO A 115 -8.73 -19.14 -8.76
C PRO A 115 -10.05 -19.80 -8.33
N ASP A 116 -9.99 -20.60 -7.27
CA ASP A 116 -11.04 -21.42 -6.69
C ASP A 116 -11.52 -20.90 -5.30
N ALA A 117 -11.21 -19.65 -4.96
CA ALA A 117 -11.70 -19.02 -3.73
C ALA A 117 -13.22 -18.84 -3.77
N GLU A 118 -13.90 -18.96 -2.62
CA GLU A 118 -15.37 -18.83 -2.49
C GLU A 118 -15.94 -17.48 -3.00
N ILE A 119 -15.09 -16.46 -3.07
CA ILE A 119 -15.41 -15.12 -3.60
C ILE A 119 -15.52 -15.12 -5.15
N VAL A 120 -14.90 -16.08 -5.84
CA VAL A 120 -14.88 -16.18 -7.31
C VAL A 120 -16.21 -16.75 -7.79
N GLN A 121 -17.06 -15.89 -8.36
CA GLN A 121 -18.43 -16.25 -8.75
C GLN A 121 -18.50 -17.30 -9.87
N CYS A 122 -17.50 -17.35 -10.77
CA CYS A 122 -17.45 -18.27 -11.91
C CYS A 122 -15.99 -18.74 -12.20
N PRO A 123 -15.42 -19.66 -11.41
CA PRO A 123 -14.01 -20.09 -11.53
C PRO A 123 -13.64 -20.63 -12.92
N GLU A 124 -14.57 -21.32 -13.58
CA GLU A 124 -14.40 -21.86 -14.93
C GLU A 124 -14.29 -20.76 -15.98
N PHE A 125 -15.04 -19.66 -15.81
CA PHE A 125 -15.02 -18.51 -16.72
C PHE A 125 -13.69 -17.76 -16.63
N GLU A 126 -13.23 -17.45 -15.42
CA GLU A 126 -11.92 -16.80 -15.24
C GLU A 126 -10.79 -17.68 -15.79
N THR A 127 -10.83 -18.98 -15.46
CA THR A 127 -9.89 -19.97 -15.97
C THR A 127 -9.91 -20.07 -17.49
N ALA A 128 -11.08 -20.00 -18.13
CA ALA A 128 -11.22 -20.01 -19.59
C ALA A 128 -10.70 -18.71 -20.21
N ALA A 129 -11.04 -17.54 -19.67
CA ALA A 129 -10.56 -16.25 -20.14
C ALA A 129 -9.03 -16.16 -20.06
N VAL A 130 -8.43 -16.59 -18.94
CA VAL A 130 -6.97 -16.68 -18.76
C VAL A 130 -6.35 -17.63 -19.79
N LYS A 131 -6.92 -18.83 -19.98
CA LYS A 131 -6.43 -19.81 -20.97
C LYS A 131 -6.52 -19.30 -22.41
N VAL A 132 -7.54 -18.53 -22.78
CA VAL A 132 -7.65 -17.94 -24.14
C VAL A 132 -6.63 -16.82 -24.34
N LEU A 133 -6.47 -15.92 -23.36
CA LEU A 133 -5.54 -14.81 -23.43
C LEU A 133 -4.06 -15.23 -23.35
N MET A 134 -3.75 -16.38 -22.74
CA MET A 134 -2.39 -16.94 -22.70
C MET A 134 -1.97 -17.70 -23.96
N ARG A 135 -2.90 -18.09 -24.85
CA ARG A 135 -2.60 -19.02 -25.96
C ARG A 135 -2.13 -18.29 -27.23
N PRO A 136 -0.92 -18.55 -27.75
CA PRO A 136 -0.68 -18.42 -29.17
C PRO A 136 -1.50 -19.51 -29.90
N PHE A 137 -2.15 -19.16 -31.00
CA PHE A 137 -2.77 -20.16 -31.89
C PHE A 137 -1.68 -20.79 -32.76
N GLU A 138 -1.60 -22.12 -32.78
CA GLU A 138 -0.55 -22.85 -33.50
C GLU A 138 -0.58 -22.58 -35.02
N ARG A 139 0.51 -22.04 -35.55
CA ARG A 139 1.03 -22.29 -36.90
C ARG A 139 2.49 -21.85 -36.99
N GLU A 140 3.15 -22.27 -38.07
CA GLU A 140 4.60 -22.35 -38.17
C GLU A 140 5.35 -20.99 -38.15
N VAL A 141 6.66 -21.14 -37.92
CA VAL A 141 7.68 -20.11 -37.74
C VAL A 141 7.72 -19.11 -38.90
N ASN A 142 7.72 -17.80 -38.59
CA ASN A 142 8.74 -16.90 -39.15
C ASN A 142 8.93 -15.57 -38.40
N ASP A 143 10.19 -15.43 -37.97
CA ASP A 143 11.07 -14.30 -37.66
C ASP A 143 10.64 -12.90 -37.16
N VAL A 144 11.52 -12.40 -36.28
CA VAL A 144 11.87 -11.03 -35.85
C VAL A 144 11.04 -9.82 -36.30
N SER A 145 10.61 -9.03 -35.29
CA SER A 145 11.07 -7.64 -35.15
C SER A 145 11.07 -7.20 -33.68
N GLN A 146 12.19 -6.64 -33.23
CA GLN A 146 12.32 -6.02 -31.91
C GLN A 146 12.05 -4.51 -32.04
N THR A 147 11.21 -3.95 -31.16
CA THR A 147 11.23 -2.51 -30.86
C THR A 147 11.36 -2.32 -29.36
N ALA A 148 12.59 -2.27 -28.87
CA ALA A 148 12.89 -1.86 -27.51
C ALA A 148 12.55 -0.37 -27.34
N GLY A 149 11.47 -0.08 -26.62
CA GLY A 149 11.09 1.28 -26.22
C GLY A 149 11.74 1.64 -24.88
N MET A 150 12.50 2.74 -24.87
CA MET A 150 13.19 3.30 -23.70
C MET A 150 12.29 3.33 -22.47
N ASP A 151 12.68 2.64 -21.40
CA ASP A 151 13.40 3.25 -20.28
C ASP A 151 12.79 4.55 -19.78
N GLY A 152 12.17 4.46 -18.61
CA GLY A 152 12.24 5.52 -17.62
C GLY A 152 12.53 4.87 -16.28
N VAL A 153 13.68 5.18 -15.67
CA VAL A 153 14.08 4.72 -14.33
C VAL A 153 13.18 5.33 -13.26
N ARG A 154 11.98 4.76 -13.15
CA ARG A 154 11.17 4.71 -11.94
C ARG A 154 11.57 3.44 -11.21
N GLU A 155 11.62 3.46 -9.88
CA GLU A 155 11.76 2.21 -9.13
C GLU A 155 10.53 1.33 -9.44
N ASP A 156 10.77 0.18 -10.08
CA ASP A 156 9.68 -0.72 -10.49
C ASP A 156 8.97 -1.27 -9.24
N GLY A 157 7.71 -0.86 -9.07
CA GLY A 157 6.84 -1.39 -8.04
C GLY A 157 6.68 -2.90 -8.19
N PHE A 158 6.40 -3.60 -7.10
CA PHE A 158 6.25 -5.06 -7.09
C PHE A 158 5.31 -5.60 -8.17
N ALA A 159 4.19 -4.90 -8.40
CA ALA A 159 3.28 -5.19 -9.50
C ALA A 159 3.91 -5.06 -10.90
N ASP A 160 4.74 -4.03 -11.12
CA ASP A 160 5.45 -3.83 -12.39
C ASP A 160 6.57 -4.87 -12.57
N ARG A 161 7.25 -5.29 -11.48
CA ARG A 161 8.23 -6.39 -11.49
C ARG A 161 7.58 -7.72 -11.90
N ILE A 162 6.39 -8.04 -11.37
CA ILE A 162 5.60 -9.22 -11.74
C ILE A 162 5.25 -9.19 -13.23
N LEU A 163 4.67 -8.09 -13.72
CA LEU A 163 4.23 -7.98 -15.11
C LEU A 163 5.42 -7.96 -16.10
N LYS A 164 6.55 -7.34 -15.74
CA LYS A 164 7.81 -7.42 -16.52
C LYS A 164 8.42 -8.83 -16.53
N ARG A 165 8.26 -9.62 -15.46
CA ARG A 165 8.65 -11.05 -15.43
C ARG A 165 7.82 -11.87 -16.43
N ARG A 166 6.52 -11.58 -16.57
CA ARG A 166 5.62 -12.25 -17.52
C ARG A 166 5.75 -11.67 -18.93
N LYS A 167 6.69 -12.22 -19.72
CA LYS A 167 6.78 -11.98 -21.17
C LYS A 167 5.43 -12.26 -21.85
N THR A 168 4.76 -11.23 -22.34
CA THR A 168 3.48 -11.32 -23.05
C THR A 168 3.71 -11.71 -24.51
N LEU A 169 3.48 -12.98 -24.84
CA LEU A 169 3.34 -13.43 -26.23
C LEU A 169 1.97 -12.98 -26.76
N THR A 170 1.95 -12.34 -27.93
CA THR A 170 0.73 -11.78 -28.53
C THR A 170 -0.21 -12.90 -29.01
N PRO A 171 -1.43 -13.05 -28.45
CA PRO A 171 -2.37 -14.07 -28.90
C PRO A 171 -2.93 -13.72 -30.29
N ARG A 172 -2.81 -14.64 -31.25
CA ARG A 172 -3.47 -14.51 -32.56
C ARG A 172 -4.95 -14.82 -32.37
N LYS A 173 -5.79 -13.79 -32.54
CA LYS A 173 -7.09 -13.71 -31.90
C LYS A 173 -8.15 -14.62 -32.54
N ALA A 174 -8.84 -15.40 -31.70
CA ALA A 174 -10.14 -16.00 -32.01
C ALA A 174 -11.32 -15.21 -31.38
N TYR A 175 -11.04 -14.40 -30.35
CA TYR A 175 -12.03 -13.64 -29.58
C TYR A 175 -11.47 -12.27 -29.15
N ASP A 176 -11.54 -11.29 -30.05
CA ASP A 176 -10.98 -9.94 -29.85
C ASP A 176 -11.42 -9.24 -28.55
N LEU A 177 -12.66 -9.48 -28.11
CA LEU A 177 -13.28 -8.75 -27.01
C LEU A 177 -12.88 -9.27 -25.62
N ILE A 178 -12.30 -10.47 -25.49
CA ILE A 178 -11.95 -11.04 -24.17
C ILE A 178 -10.85 -10.22 -23.48
N ALA A 179 -9.98 -9.56 -24.24
CA ALA A 179 -8.96 -8.64 -23.70
C ALA A 179 -9.54 -7.31 -23.18
N ILE A 180 -10.82 -7.02 -23.45
CA ILE A 180 -11.52 -5.79 -23.05
C ILE A 180 -12.38 -6.03 -21.79
N ILE A 181 -12.60 -7.29 -21.40
CA ILE A 181 -13.33 -7.63 -20.17
C ILE A 181 -12.47 -7.23 -18.95
N PRO A 182 -12.90 -6.24 -18.13
CA PRO A 182 -12.08 -5.75 -17.04
C PRO A 182 -12.06 -6.77 -15.88
N PRO A 183 -10.90 -7.02 -15.26
CA PRO A 183 -10.75 -7.99 -14.17
C PRO A 183 -11.25 -7.48 -12.81
N SER A 184 -11.79 -6.27 -12.74
CA SER A 184 -12.35 -5.71 -11.51
C SER A 184 -13.52 -4.79 -11.81
N SER A 185 -14.47 -4.73 -10.87
CA SER A 185 -15.63 -3.83 -10.92
C SER A 185 -15.26 -2.35 -10.69
N ASN A 186 -13.97 -2.03 -10.48
CA ASN A 186 -13.47 -0.69 -10.15
C ASN A 186 -13.96 0.42 -11.10
N VAL A 187 -14.11 0.13 -12.41
CA VAL A 187 -14.65 1.08 -13.39
C VAL A 187 -16.14 1.34 -13.16
N VAL A 188 -16.90 0.31 -12.83
CA VAL A 188 -18.34 0.36 -12.55
C VAL A 188 -18.60 1.04 -11.19
N GLU A 189 -17.76 0.80 -10.19
CA GLU A 189 -17.84 1.47 -8.88
C GLU A 189 -17.47 2.97 -8.96
N ARG A 190 -16.46 3.33 -9.77
CA ARG A 190 -16.14 4.74 -10.09
C ARG A 190 -17.28 5.41 -10.87
N LEU A 191 -17.95 4.68 -11.77
CA LEU A 191 -19.15 5.15 -12.48
C LEU A 191 -20.31 5.41 -11.51
N PHE A 192 -20.68 4.47 -10.64
CA PHE A 192 -21.76 4.66 -9.66
C PHE A 192 -21.42 5.74 -8.62
N SER A 193 -20.15 5.85 -8.22
CA SER A 193 -19.69 6.95 -7.36
C SER A 193 -19.83 8.31 -8.05
N SER A 194 -19.52 8.38 -9.35
CA SER A 194 -19.73 9.59 -10.17
C SER A 194 -21.22 9.91 -10.39
N ALA A 195 -22.07 8.89 -10.55
CA ALA A 195 -23.52 9.03 -10.63
C ALA A 195 -24.12 9.60 -9.34
N ARG A 196 -23.68 9.09 -8.18
CA ARG A 196 -24.05 9.62 -6.87
C ARG A 196 -23.63 11.09 -6.71
N ALA A 197 -22.39 11.44 -7.06
CA ALA A 197 -21.94 12.83 -7.03
C ALA A 197 -22.78 13.74 -7.95
N ALA A 198 -23.06 13.31 -9.18
CA ALA A 198 -23.87 14.05 -10.15
C ALA A 198 -25.34 14.24 -9.75
N LEU A 199 -25.86 13.43 -8.80
CA LEU A 199 -27.18 13.60 -8.20
C LEU A 199 -27.15 14.49 -6.94
N CYS A 200 -26.14 14.33 -6.08
CA CYS A 200 -26.09 14.98 -4.76
C CYS A 200 -25.75 16.48 -4.79
N HIS A 201 -25.01 16.97 -5.80
CA HIS A 201 -24.68 18.39 -5.93
C HIS A 201 -25.88 19.21 -6.42
N GLU A 202 -26.85 19.45 -5.52
CA GLU A 202 -28.11 20.19 -5.72
C GLU A 202 -29.10 19.58 -6.74
N HIS A 203 -28.62 18.67 -7.59
CA HIS A 203 -29.24 18.07 -8.76
C HIS A 203 -30.35 17.01 -8.49
N HIS A 204 -31.03 17.10 -7.36
CA HIS A 204 -32.11 16.19 -6.91
C HIS A 204 -33.35 16.14 -7.83
N ARG A 205 -33.39 16.94 -8.91
CA ARG A 205 -34.47 16.99 -9.91
C ARG A 205 -34.05 16.49 -11.30
N LEU A 206 -32.84 15.96 -11.48
CA LEU A 206 -32.45 15.38 -12.77
C LEU A 206 -33.33 14.17 -13.13
N SER A 207 -33.84 14.15 -14.37
CA SER A 207 -34.55 12.98 -14.87
C SER A 207 -33.57 11.82 -15.11
N PRO A 208 -34.03 10.55 -15.05
CA PRO A 208 -33.16 9.40 -15.36
C PRO A 208 -32.55 9.45 -16.77
N MET A 209 -33.18 10.15 -17.72
CA MET A 209 -32.63 10.37 -19.05
C MET A 209 -31.50 11.40 -19.04
N ALA A 210 -31.70 12.54 -18.38
CA ALA A 210 -30.65 13.56 -18.22
C ALA A 210 -29.43 13.01 -17.46
N LEU A 211 -29.64 12.20 -16.42
CA LEU A 211 -28.56 11.56 -15.68
C LEU A 211 -27.75 10.62 -16.58
N LYS A 212 -28.42 9.79 -17.39
CA LYS A 212 -27.77 8.92 -18.37
C LYS A 212 -26.95 9.72 -19.38
N MET A 213 -27.46 10.84 -19.90
CA MET A 213 -26.74 11.70 -20.83
C MET A 213 -25.48 12.32 -20.20
N VAL A 214 -25.60 12.90 -18.99
CA VAL A 214 -24.46 13.50 -18.27
C VAL A 214 -23.38 12.46 -17.96
N LEU A 215 -23.78 11.25 -17.54
CA LEU A 215 -22.83 10.17 -17.28
C LEU A 215 -22.21 9.60 -18.56
N PHE A 216 -22.99 9.45 -19.63
CA PHE A 216 -22.46 9.01 -20.93
C PHE A 216 -21.39 9.97 -21.45
N LEU A 217 -21.66 11.29 -21.41
CA LEU A 217 -20.67 12.30 -21.78
C LEU A 217 -19.44 12.24 -20.87
N LYS A 218 -19.63 12.20 -19.54
CA LYS A 218 -18.51 12.18 -18.57
C LYS A 218 -17.64 10.92 -18.64
N VAL A 219 -18.20 9.76 -18.98
CA VAL A 219 -17.42 8.52 -19.19
C VAL A 219 -16.63 8.56 -20.50
N ASN A 220 -17.20 9.21 -21.53
CA ASN A 220 -16.63 9.27 -22.87
C ASN A 220 -15.95 10.61 -23.18
N GLU A 221 -15.44 11.32 -22.16
CA GLU A 221 -14.82 12.66 -22.28
C GLU A 221 -13.68 12.72 -23.30
N SER A 222 -12.99 11.60 -23.54
CA SER A 222 -11.95 11.47 -24.58
C SER A 222 -12.46 11.42 -26.02
N TYR A 223 -13.76 11.17 -26.24
CA TYR A 223 -14.37 10.99 -27.57
C TYR A 223 -15.10 12.22 -28.10
N TRP A 224 -15.26 13.28 -27.29
CA TRP A 224 -15.88 14.54 -27.71
C TRP A 224 -15.07 15.73 -27.19
N ASN A 225 -15.16 16.85 -27.89
CA ASN A 225 -14.65 18.13 -27.41
C ASN A 225 -15.72 19.22 -27.59
N VAL A 226 -15.43 20.44 -27.13
CA VAL A 226 -16.38 21.56 -27.19
C VAL A 226 -16.86 21.80 -28.63
N SER A 227 -15.98 21.72 -29.64
CA SER A 227 -16.36 21.88 -31.05
C SER A 227 -17.29 20.76 -31.53
N THR A 228 -17.06 19.51 -31.11
CA THR A 228 -17.95 18.37 -31.40
C THR A 228 -19.35 18.60 -30.81
N VAL A 229 -19.43 19.10 -29.58
CA VAL A 229 -20.71 19.36 -28.89
C VAL A 229 -21.43 20.58 -29.50
N THR A 230 -20.72 21.67 -29.77
CA THR A 230 -21.27 22.87 -30.44
C THR A 230 -21.72 22.59 -31.88
N SER A 231 -21.23 21.52 -32.52
CA SER A 231 -21.72 21.08 -33.84
C SER A 231 -23.06 20.33 -33.79
N CYS A 232 -23.59 20.05 -32.60
CA CYS A 232 -24.78 19.22 -32.36
C CYS A 232 -25.88 19.91 -31.54
N ILE A 233 -25.81 21.24 -31.39
CA ILE A 233 -26.75 22.09 -30.64
C ILE A 233 -27.33 23.15 -31.59
#